data_AF-A0A821TJV1-F1
#
_entry.id   AF-A0A821TJV1-F1
#
_cell.length_a   1.000
_cell.length_b   1.000
_cell.length_c   1.000
_cell.angle_alpha   90.00
_cell.angle_beta   90.00
_cell.angle_gamma   90.00
#
_symmetry.space_group_name_H-M   'P 1'
#
loop_
_entity.id
_entity.type
_entity.pdbx_description
1 polymer ?
#
loop_
_entity_poly.entity_id
_entity_poly.type
_entity_poly.pdbx_seq_one_letter_code
_entity_poly.pdbx_strand_id
1 'polypeptide(L)'
;MSSLEELTLYICIINRFTFVDGTHLHNKILIYMPQLHTFNFCISTKKDIGDATYRISNYDIQRTIINTDLYQTACILDYFDTFKTDDCLFIGTNQNELQIRSFPYADIFQSIVHFNQPVSTLYISQSLLFIGRRDSHVAMINLNDDSKSKKYFIGHQFAILALNVHEENNLLALSSIDGSVRVFSIDTQRLIKHYKSAKSFDQIAFDVIEDLLAIPVQNSTFFYDITNWKIEKVYQQYSMKQFINLIKYASNKNYFIITYDNQLNTVHRIKR
;
A
#
# COMPACT_ATOMS: atom_id res chain seq x y z
N MET A 1 -23.44 -31.43 -9.32
CA MET A 1 -22.32 -30.51 -9.02
C MET A 1 -22.55 -30.01 -7.61
N SER A 2 -21.64 -30.25 -6.68
CA SER A 2 -21.77 -29.83 -5.28
C SER A 2 -21.86 -28.30 -5.20
N SER A 3 -22.94 -27.76 -4.65
CA SER A 3 -23.03 -26.36 -4.22
C SER A 3 -22.00 -26.16 -3.12
N LEU A 4 -20.94 -25.40 -3.41
CA LEU A 4 -20.00 -24.98 -2.38
C LEU A 4 -20.70 -23.89 -1.55
N GLU A 5 -21.25 -24.28 -0.40
CA GLU A 5 -22.05 -23.40 0.47
C GLU A 5 -21.21 -22.66 1.50
N GLU A 6 -20.03 -23.19 1.83
CA GLU A 6 -19.08 -22.59 2.78
C GLU A 6 -17.65 -22.63 2.21
N LEU A 7 -16.93 -21.52 2.40
CA LEU A 7 -15.52 -21.40 2.03
C LEU A 7 -14.78 -20.67 3.15
N THR A 8 -13.75 -21.33 3.70
CA THR A 8 -12.86 -20.73 4.71
C THR A 8 -11.47 -20.54 4.13
N LEU A 9 -10.99 -19.31 4.12
CA LEU A 9 -9.64 -18.96 3.66
C LEU A 9 -8.74 -18.67 4.86
N TYR A 10 -7.76 -19.56 5.07
CA TYR A 10 -6.70 -19.38 6.06
C TYR A 10 -5.51 -18.67 5.41
N ILE A 11 -5.20 -17.48 5.90
CA ILE A 11 -4.01 -16.74 5.49
C ILE A 11 -3.08 -16.63 6.68
N CYS A 12 -1.90 -17.24 6.54
CA CYS A 12 -0.79 -17.02 7.46
C CYS A 12 0.15 -15.99 6.84
N ILE A 13 0.26 -14.81 7.46
CA ILE A 13 1.20 -13.79 6.99
C ILE A 13 2.41 -13.76 7.92
N ILE A 14 3.59 -13.92 7.32
CA ILE A 14 4.87 -13.93 8.04
C ILE A 14 5.59 -12.61 7.73
N ASN A 15 5.96 -11.88 8.79
CA ASN A 15 6.80 -10.67 8.75
C ASN A 15 6.25 -9.41 8.04
N ARG A 16 4.98 -9.36 7.60
CA ARG A 16 4.31 -8.13 7.08
C ARG A 16 2.78 -8.20 7.27
N PHE A 17 2.08 -7.08 7.45
CA PHE A 17 0.62 -7.06 7.48
C PHE A 17 0.02 -5.95 6.61
N THR A 18 -0.16 -6.19 5.31
CA THR A 18 -1.10 -5.34 4.56
C THR A 18 -2.53 -5.76 4.92
N PHE A 19 -3.19 -5.01 5.80
CA PHE A 19 -4.59 -5.23 6.14
C PHE A 19 -5.48 -4.80 4.97
N VAL A 20 -6.01 -5.79 4.26
CA VAL A 20 -7.18 -5.58 3.40
C VAL A 20 -8.40 -5.70 4.30
N ASP A 21 -9.26 -4.69 4.30
CA ASP A 21 -10.54 -4.75 5.02
C ASP A 21 -11.28 -6.04 4.63
N GLY A 22 -11.41 -6.95 5.61
CA GLY A 22 -12.01 -8.27 5.41
C GLY A 22 -13.47 -8.19 4.95
N THR A 23 -14.17 -7.10 5.27
CA THR A 23 -15.56 -6.87 4.84
C THR A 23 -15.65 -6.56 3.34
N HIS A 24 -14.73 -5.73 2.84
CA HIS A 24 -14.65 -5.40 1.42
C HIS A 24 -14.30 -6.63 0.56
N LEU A 25 -13.37 -7.48 1.05
CA LEU A 25 -13.02 -8.73 0.39
C LEU A 25 -14.20 -9.72 0.37
N HIS A 26 -14.90 -9.87 1.50
CA HIS A 26 -16.08 -10.72 1.63
C HIS A 26 -17.18 -10.29 0.64
N ASN A 27 -17.55 -9.01 0.63
CA ASN A 27 -18.56 -8.46 -0.28
C ASN A 27 -18.17 -8.68 -1.75
N LYS A 28 -16.89 -8.48 -2.09
CA LYS A 28 -16.39 -8.71 -3.45
C LYS A 28 -16.51 -10.18 -3.85
N ILE A 29 -16.20 -11.12 -2.96
CA ILE A 29 -16.29 -12.56 -3.26
C ILE A 29 -17.75 -13.02 -3.41
N LEU A 30 -18.67 -12.56 -2.55
CA LEU A 30 -20.09 -12.90 -2.66
C LEU A 30 -20.72 -12.45 -3.99
N ILE A 31 -20.26 -11.32 -4.55
CA ILE A 31 -20.70 -10.87 -5.89
C ILE A 31 -20.34 -11.90 -6.97
N TYR A 32 -19.19 -12.57 -6.85
CA TYR A 32 -18.71 -13.54 -7.85
C TYR A 32 -19.15 -14.98 -7.58
N MET A 33 -19.47 -15.33 -6.32
CA MET A 33 -19.91 -16.65 -5.91
C MET A 33 -21.24 -16.56 -5.14
N PRO A 34 -22.36 -16.26 -5.82
CA PRO A 34 -23.64 -16.00 -5.15
C PRO A 34 -24.27 -17.23 -4.48
N GLN A 35 -23.76 -18.44 -4.79
CA GLN A 35 -24.17 -19.70 -4.17
C GLN A 35 -23.50 -19.93 -2.80
N LEU A 36 -22.55 -19.07 -2.42
CA LEU A 36 -21.81 -19.17 -1.18
C LEU A 36 -22.62 -18.53 -0.05
N HIS A 37 -23.03 -19.32 0.94
CA HIS A 37 -23.80 -18.83 2.09
C HIS A 37 -22.90 -18.26 3.18
N THR A 38 -21.69 -18.82 3.33
CA THR A 38 -20.73 -18.42 4.35
C THR A 38 -19.32 -18.30 3.76
N PHE A 39 -18.68 -17.14 3.92
CA PHE A 39 -17.27 -16.93 3.59
C PHE A 39 -16.50 -16.48 4.83
N ASN A 40 -15.71 -17.39 5.39
CA ASN A 40 -14.92 -17.17 6.59
C ASN A 40 -13.47 -16.83 6.21
N PHE A 41 -12.87 -15.87 6.91
CA PHE A 41 -11.47 -15.52 6.73
C PHE A 41 -10.73 -15.59 8.05
N CYS A 42 -9.66 -16.39 8.07
CA CYS A 42 -8.83 -16.60 9.24
C CYS A 42 -7.43 -16.04 8.95
N ILE A 43 -7.14 -14.84 9.45
CA ILE A 43 -5.80 -14.24 9.36
C ILE A 43 -5.06 -14.56 10.64
N SER A 44 -4.08 -15.44 10.53
CA SER A 44 -3.07 -15.59 11.57
C SER A 44 -1.80 -14.96 11.09
N THR A 45 -1.04 -14.37 11.98
CA THR A 45 0.25 -13.80 11.60
C THR A 45 1.31 -14.18 12.60
N LYS A 46 2.50 -14.39 12.05
CA LYS A 46 3.67 -14.81 12.79
C LYS A 46 4.77 -13.79 12.55
N LYS A 47 5.30 -13.25 13.64
CA LYS A 47 6.44 -12.35 13.66
C LYS A 47 7.61 -13.11 14.29
N ASP A 48 8.71 -13.22 13.55
CA ASP A 48 9.95 -13.79 14.07
C ASP A 48 10.84 -12.62 14.50
N ILE A 49 10.97 -12.38 15.82
CA ILE A 49 11.80 -11.33 16.42
C ILE A 49 12.97 -12.00 17.14
N GLY A 50 14.14 -12.03 16.51
CA GLY A 50 15.26 -12.82 17.05
C GLY A 50 14.85 -14.30 17.20
N ASP A 51 15.06 -14.87 18.38
CA ASP A 51 14.67 -16.25 18.69
C ASP A 51 13.18 -16.39 19.14
N ALA A 52 12.47 -15.28 19.32
CA ALA A 52 11.09 -15.28 19.80
C ALA A 52 10.09 -15.19 18.64
N THR A 53 9.11 -16.08 18.63
CA THR A 53 7.99 -16.02 17.68
C THR A 53 6.76 -15.44 18.37
N TYR A 54 6.31 -14.25 17.95
CA TYR A 54 5.05 -13.69 18.41
C TYR A 54 3.94 -14.08 17.43
N ARG A 55 2.85 -14.64 17.94
CA ARG A 55 1.67 -14.97 17.15
C ARG A 55 0.55 -14.01 17.51
N ILE A 56 0.06 -13.29 16.51
CA ILE A 56 -1.14 -12.46 16.66
C ILE A 56 -2.30 -13.31 16.18
N SER A 57 -3.30 -13.46 17.05
CA SER A 57 -4.45 -14.31 16.77
C SER A 57 -5.47 -13.60 15.87
N ASN A 58 -6.34 -14.39 15.24
CA ASN A 58 -7.47 -13.85 14.48
C ASN A 58 -8.34 -12.92 15.34
N TYR A 59 -8.49 -13.22 16.64
CA TYR A 59 -9.25 -12.41 17.59
C TYR A 59 -8.62 -11.03 17.79
N ASP A 60 -7.29 -10.96 17.88
CA ASP A 60 -6.57 -9.71 18.06
C ASP A 60 -6.73 -8.78 16.85
N ILE A 61 -6.69 -9.36 15.64
CA ILE A 61 -6.94 -8.64 14.39
C ILE A 61 -8.38 -8.15 14.33
N GLN A 62 -9.36 -9.02 14.62
CA GLN A 62 -10.77 -8.64 14.60
C GLN A 62 -11.07 -7.52 15.59
N ARG A 63 -10.50 -7.60 16.80
CA ARG A 63 -10.65 -6.57 17.82
C ARG A 63 -10.02 -5.23 17.41
N THR A 64 -8.87 -5.26 16.75
CA THR A 64 -8.23 -4.07 16.17
C THR A 64 -9.15 -3.38 15.16
N ILE A 65 -9.80 -4.16 14.29
CA ILE A 65 -10.76 -3.64 13.29
C ILE A 65 -11.97 -3.01 13.99
N ILE A 66 -12.55 -3.68 14.99
CA ILE A 66 -13.71 -3.17 15.76
C ILE A 66 -13.37 -1.83 16.44
N ASN A 67 -12.16 -1.70 16.97
CA ASN A 67 -11.73 -0.49 17.68
C ASN A 67 -11.34 0.65 16.72
N THR A 68 -11.25 0.39 15.42
CA THR A 68 -10.97 1.39 14.39
C THR A 68 -12.28 1.96 13.85
N ASP A 69 -12.47 3.29 13.90
CA ASP A 69 -13.63 3.92 13.27
C ASP A 69 -13.48 3.94 11.76
N LEU A 70 -13.99 2.89 11.11
CA LEU A 70 -13.87 2.67 9.67
C LEU A 70 -14.56 3.76 8.85
N TYR A 71 -15.59 4.43 9.38
CA TYR A 71 -16.30 5.48 8.64
C TYR A 71 -15.44 6.71 8.37
N GLN A 72 -14.47 6.98 9.24
CA GLN A 72 -13.58 8.14 9.14
C GLN A 72 -12.22 7.78 8.56
N THR A 73 -11.95 6.48 8.38
CA THR A 73 -10.66 5.97 7.95
C THR A 73 -10.54 6.01 6.42
N ALA A 74 -9.46 6.63 5.94
CA ALA A 74 -9.12 6.69 4.52
C ALA A 74 -8.03 5.68 4.14
N CYS A 75 -7.05 5.46 5.02
CA CYS A 75 -6.00 4.46 4.85
C CYS A 75 -5.47 3.98 6.20
N ILE A 76 -4.93 2.76 6.24
CA ILE A 76 -4.34 2.16 7.44
C ILE A 76 -2.98 1.57 7.05
N LEU A 77 -1.99 1.78 7.91
CA LEU A 77 -0.64 1.24 7.78
C LEU A 77 -0.15 0.74 9.14
N ASP A 78 0.36 -0.48 9.17
CA ASP A 78 1.05 -1.08 10.31
C ASP A 78 2.52 -0.65 10.36
N TYR A 79 3.07 -0.51 11.57
CA TYR A 79 4.49 -0.31 11.75
C TYR A 79 5.05 -1.07 12.93
N PHE A 80 6.19 -1.69 12.67
CA PHE A 80 6.93 -2.50 13.60
C PHE A 80 8.38 -2.04 13.57
N ASP A 81 8.83 -1.45 14.66
CA ASP A 81 10.25 -1.18 14.88
C ASP A 81 10.82 -2.28 15.76
N THR A 82 11.99 -2.81 15.39
CA THR A 82 12.71 -3.78 16.24
C THR A 82 13.39 -3.12 17.43
N PHE A 83 13.54 -1.79 17.43
CA PHE A 83 14.25 -1.03 18.47
C PHE A 83 13.34 -0.21 19.39
N LYS A 84 12.11 0.14 18.96
CA LYS A 84 11.06 0.68 19.84
C LYS A 84 10.17 -0.44 20.37
N THR A 85 9.74 -0.32 21.62
CA THR A 85 9.02 -1.35 22.37
C THR A 85 7.55 -1.51 21.97
N ASP A 86 6.98 -0.54 21.25
CA ASP A 86 5.54 -0.46 21.04
C ASP A 86 5.20 -0.57 19.54
N ASP A 87 4.52 -1.67 19.19
CA ASP A 87 3.96 -1.88 17.85
C ASP A 87 2.83 -0.87 17.61
N CYS A 88 2.84 -0.20 16.44
CA CYS A 88 1.98 0.95 16.16
C CYS A 88 1.10 0.74 14.92
N LEU A 89 -0.11 1.30 14.96
CA LEU A 89 -1.02 1.40 13.84
C LEU A 89 -1.18 2.87 13.44
N PHE A 90 -0.85 3.18 12.20
CA PHE A 90 -1.02 4.48 11.57
C PHE A 90 -2.32 4.51 10.76
N ILE A 91 -3.22 5.42 11.10
CA ILE A 91 -4.53 5.54 10.45
C ILE A 91 -4.64 6.94 9.85
N GLY A 92 -4.62 7.01 8.52
CA GLY A 92 -4.96 8.23 7.80
C GLY A 92 -6.46 8.39 7.70
N THR A 93 -6.97 9.58 8.05
CA THR A 93 -8.42 9.84 8.14
C THR A 93 -8.88 10.84 7.08
N ASN A 94 -10.19 10.83 6.83
CA ASN A 94 -10.87 11.85 6.04
C ASN A 94 -11.02 13.19 6.79
N GLN A 95 -10.65 13.26 8.07
CA GLN A 95 -10.72 14.45 8.91
C GLN A 95 -9.40 15.24 8.95
N ASN A 96 -8.54 15.05 7.94
CA ASN A 96 -7.24 15.71 7.83
C ASN A 96 -6.24 15.29 8.92
N GLU A 97 -6.38 14.08 9.46
CA GLU A 97 -5.55 13.61 10.58
C GLU A 97 -4.87 12.29 10.26
N LEU A 98 -3.67 12.14 10.79
CA LEU A 98 -3.02 10.85 11.02
C LEU A 98 -3.17 10.50 12.50
N GLN A 99 -3.82 9.38 12.79
CA GLN A 99 -3.89 8.82 14.14
C GLN A 99 -2.83 7.72 14.30
N ILE A 100 -2.19 7.70 15.45
CA ILE A 100 -1.19 6.69 15.83
C ILE A 100 -1.74 5.97 17.06
N ARG A 101 -1.94 4.66 16.94
CA ARG A 101 -2.57 3.81 17.96
C ARG A 101 -1.73 2.59 18.28
N SER A 102 -2.00 1.96 19.42
CA SER A 102 -1.41 0.67 19.79
C SER A 102 -1.77 -0.43 18.79
N PHE A 103 -0.85 -1.35 18.56
CA PHE A 103 -1.14 -2.60 17.87
C PHE A 103 -0.56 -3.80 18.63
N PRO A 104 -1.28 -4.93 18.77
CA PRO A 104 -2.70 -5.11 18.42
C PRO A 104 -3.63 -4.26 19.31
N TYR A 105 -4.90 -4.21 18.93
CA TYR A 105 -6.07 -3.66 19.66
C TYR A 105 -6.46 -2.20 19.42
N ALA A 106 -5.62 -1.32 18.85
CA ALA A 106 -5.99 0.04 18.42
C ALA A 106 -6.88 0.84 19.40
N ASP A 107 -6.81 0.50 20.68
CA ASP A 107 -7.64 0.96 21.78
C ASP A 107 -6.99 2.12 22.52
N ILE A 108 -5.65 2.20 22.47
CA ILE A 108 -4.87 3.27 23.06
C ILE A 108 -4.46 4.25 21.96
N PHE A 109 -4.91 5.50 22.08
CA PHE A 109 -4.40 6.61 21.28
C PHE A 109 -3.02 7.01 21.78
N GLN A 110 -2.00 6.84 20.94
CA GLN A 110 -0.64 7.28 21.25
C GLN A 110 -0.43 8.73 20.85
N SER A 111 -0.86 9.12 19.63
CA SER A 111 -0.81 10.52 19.20
C SER A 111 -1.68 10.80 17.98
N ILE A 112 -1.93 12.08 17.72
CA ILE A 112 -2.64 12.58 16.54
C ILE A 112 -1.77 13.65 15.88
N VAL A 113 -1.65 13.58 14.55
CA VAL A 113 -0.96 14.58 13.74
C VAL A 113 -1.97 15.20 12.78
N HIS A 114 -2.25 16.48 12.94
CA HIS A 114 -3.14 17.24 12.07
C HIS A 114 -2.44 17.71 10.80
N PHE A 115 -3.22 17.78 9.73
CA PHE A 115 -2.86 18.28 8.41
C PHE A 115 -3.97 19.20 7.87
N ASN A 116 -3.71 19.86 6.75
CA ASN A 116 -4.65 20.79 6.13
C ASN A 116 -5.65 20.13 5.17
N GLN A 117 -5.43 18.86 4.83
CA GLN A 117 -6.26 18.07 3.91
C GLN A 117 -6.20 16.58 4.29
N PRO A 118 -7.16 15.76 3.83
CA PRO A 118 -7.24 14.35 4.16
C PRO A 118 -5.98 13.59 3.82
N VAL A 119 -5.63 12.63 4.67
CA VAL A 119 -4.55 11.68 4.41
C VAL A 119 -5.10 10.61 3.47
N SER A 120 -4.53 10.49 2.27
CA SER A 120 -5.01 9.57 1.24
C SER A 120 -4.20 8.28 1.18
N THR A 121 -2.93 8.30 1.58
CA THR A 121 -2.07 7.13 1.52
C THR A 121 -0.91 7.25 2.50
N LEU A 122 -0.39 6.12 2.95
CA LEU A 122 0.69 5.99 3.91
C LEU A 122 1.69 4.94 3.45
N TYR A 123 2.96 5.12 3.78
CA TYR A 123 3.99 4.09 3.64
C TYR A 123 5.10 4.32 4.64
N ILE A 124 5.71 3.23 5.07
CA ILE A 124 6.82 3.25 5.99
C ILE A 124 7.99 2.49 5.41
N SER A 125 9.16 3.13 5.47
CA SER A 125 10.45 2.53 5.15
C SER A 125 11.37 2.79 6.32
N GLN A 126 11.86 1.73 6.95
CA GLN A 126 12.74 1.80 8.12
C GLN A 126 12.12 2.64 9.26
N SER A 127 12.59 3.87 9.48
CA SER A 127 12.06 4.82 10.48
C SER A 127 11.36 6.02 9.86
N LEU A 128 11.22 6.06 8.53
CA LEU A 128 10.61 7.16 7.78
C LEU A 128 9.16 6.81 7.44
N LEU A 129 8.24 7.62 7.95
CA LEU A 129 6.83 7.59 7.59
C LEU A 129 6.54 8.63 6.50
N PHE A 130 6.00 8.17 5.38
CA PHE A 130 5.55 8.99 4.26
C PHE A 130 4.02 9.07 4.26
N ILE A 131 3.51 10.29 4.12
CA ILE A 131 2.08 10.62 4.29
C ILE A 131 1.63 11.40 3.06
N GLY A 132 0.94 10.70 2.14
CA GLY A 132 0.32 11.30 0.97
C GLY A 132 -1.04 11.90 1.31
N ARG A 133 -1.31 13.07 0.74
CA ARG A 133 -2.50 13.86 1.07
C ARG A 133 -3.25 14.32 -0.16
N ARG A 134 -4.50 14.75 0.05
CA ARG A 134 -5.34 15.29 -1.03
C ARG A 134 -4.91 16.67 -1.53
N ASP A 135 -4.08 17.42 -0.80
CA ASP A 135 -3.48 18.69 -1.25
C ASP A 135 -2.24 18.51 -2.13
N SER A 136 -2.03 17.35 -2.76
CA SER A 136 -0.88 17.03 -3.63
C SER A 136 0.50 16.95 -2.95
N HIS A 137 0.56 17.18 -1.64
CA HIS A 137 1.81 17.13 -0.89
C HIS A 137 2.02 15.76 -0.25
N VAL A 138 3.28 15.38 -0.08
CA VAL A 138 3.69 14.27 0.77
C VAL A 138 4.53 14.79 1.92
N ALA A 139 4.12 14.50 3.15
CA ALA A 139 4.94 14.75 4.32
C ALA A 139 5.81 13.52 4.62
N MET A 140 7.04 13.76 5.10
CA MET A 140 7.92 12.73 5.63
C MET A 140 8.28 13.07 7.07
N ILE A 141 8.12 12.08 7.94
CA ILE A 141 8.38 12.17 9.37
C ILE A 141 9.37 11.06 9.73
N ASN A 142 10.44 11.41 10.45
CA ASN A 142 11.30 10.42 11.07
C ASN A 142 10.70 10.04 12.43
N LEU A 143 10.31 8.78 12.60
CA LEU A 143 9.69 8.26 13.81
C LEU A 143 10.66 8.12 14.98
N ASN A 144 11.97 8.17 14.71
CA ASN A 144 13.02 8.18 15.72
C ASN A 144 13.41 9.60 16.15
N ASP A 145 12.87 10.63 15.49
CA ASP A 145 13.15 12.03 15.78
C ASP A 145 12.00 12.68 16.56
N ASP A 146 12.23 12.93 17.84
CA ASP A 146 11.25 13.56 18.74
C ASP A 146 10.95 15.02 18.37
N SER A 147 11.77 15.66 17.52
CA SER A 147 11.51 17.02 17.06
C SER A 147 10.26 17.14 16.19
N LYS A 148 9.73 16.00 15.71
CA LYS A 148 8.60 15.91 14.77
C LYS A 148 8.83 16.75 13.51
N SER A 149 10.08 16.97 13.12
CA SER A 149 10.42 17.74 11.94
C SER A 149 9.81 17.09 10.70
N LYS A 150 9.07 17.90 9.91
CA LYS A 150 8.39 17.44 8.69
C LYS A 150 9.16 17.94 7.47
N LYS A 151 9.57 17.01 6.61
CA LYS A 151 10.02 17.31 5.25
C LYS A 151 8.86 17.14 4.28
N TYR A 152 8.89 17.86 3.16
CA TYR A 152 7.78 17.86 2.21
C TYR A 152 8.26 17.61 0.78
N PHE A 153 7.56 16.73 0.08
CA PHE A 153 7.70 16.55 -1.36
C PHE A 153 6.54 17.25 -2.04
N ILE A 154 6.88 18.24 -2.86
CA ILE A 154 5.93 19.13 -3.54
C ILE A 154 6.22 19.07 -5.03
N GLY A 155 5.17 18.98 -5.84
CA GLY A 155 5.30 19.00 -7.29
C GLY A 155 4.06 18.50 -8.03
N HIS A 156 3.26 17.63 -7.41
CA HIS A 156 1.96 17.23 -7.95
C HIS A 156 0.94 18.37 -7.95
N GLN A 157 -0.01 18.29 -8.87
CA GLN A 157 -1.08 19.29 -9.00
C GLN A 157 -2.36 18.86 -8.29
N PHE A 158 -2.55 17.56 -8.09
CA PHE A 158 -3.74 16.98 -7.46
C PHE A 158 -3.36 15.92 -6.44
N ALA A 159 -4.36 15.37 -5.75
CA ALA A 159 -4.22 14.41 -4.66
C ALA A 159 -3.23 13.28 -4.97
N ILE A 160 -2.45 12.91 -3.95
CA ILE A 160 -1.57 11.75 -4.01
C ILE A 160 -2.42 10.48 -3.90
N LEU A 161 -2.21 9.54 -4.82
CA LEU A 161 -2.95 8.29 -4.89
C LEU A 161 -2.16 7.12 -4.30
N ALA A 162 -0.87 7.05 -4.64
CA ALA A 162 0.02 6.02 -4.12
C ALA A 162 1.44 6.58 -3.98
N LEU A 163 2.20 5.93 -3.12
CA LEU A 163 3.61 6.22 -2.89
C LEU A 163 4.38 4.91 -2.63
N ASN A 164 5.65 4.87 -3.01
CA ASN A 164 6.53 3.72 -2.80
C ASN A 164 7.98 4.18 -2.70
N VAL A 165 8.77 3.49 -1.89
CA VAL A 165 10.16 3.85 -1.60
C VAL A 165 11.09 2.79 -2.16
N HIS A 166 12.17 3.23 -2.79
CA HIS A 166 13.31 2.41 -3.13
C HIS A 166 14.46 2.72 -2.17
N GLU A 167 14.64 1.87 -1.17
CA GLU A 167 15.56 2.13 -0.05
C GLU A 167 17.02 2.26 -0.51
N GLU A 168 17.51 1.34 -1.34
CA GLU A 168 18.93 1.26 -1.73
C GLU A 168 19.39 2.49 -2.52
N ASN A 169 18.52 3.02 -3.39
CA ASN A 169 18.80 4.23 -4.18
C ASN A 169 18.21 5.51 -3.57
N ASN A 170 17.61 5.40 -2.38
CA ASN A 170 17.00 6.50 -1.65
C ASN A 170 16.00 7.34 -2.48
N LEU A 171 15.10 6.64 -3.17
CA LEU A 171 14.10 7.26 -4.05
C LEU A 171 12.69 7.11 -3.48
N LEU A 172 11.88 8.15 -3.64
CA LEU A 172 10.44 8.15 -3.39
C LEU A 172 9.73 8.35 -4.70
N ALA A 173 9.02 7.33 -5.17
CA ALA A 173 8.11 7.47 -6.28
C ALA A 173 6.69 7.77 -5.76
N LEU A 174 5.96 8.61 -6.48
CA LEU A 174 4.65 9.16 -6.14
C LEU A 174 3.74 9.14 -7.36
N SER A 175 2.47 8.80 -7.19
CA SER A 175 1.44 8.95 -8.23
C SER A 175 0.29 9.83 -7.76
N SER A 176 -0.38 10.48 -8.71
CA SER A 176 -1.42 11.47 -8.43
C SER A 176 -2.56 11.39 -9.45
N ILE A 177 -3.71 11.94 -9.04
CA ILE A 177 -4.86 12.21 -9.92
C ILE A 177 -4.47 13.09 -11.12
N ASP A 178 -3.36 13.84 -11.04
CA ASP A 178 -2.83 14.59 -12.18
C ASP A 178 -2.32 13.72 -13.35
N GLY A 179 -2.41 12.39 -13.23
CA GLY A 179 -2.05 11.42 -14.25
C GLY A 179 -0.54 11.26 -14.39
N SER A 180 0.26 11.81 -13.46
CA SER A 180 1.71 11.69 -13.49
C SER A 180 2.24 10.77 -12.39
N VAL A 181 3.40 10.19 -12.67
CA VAL A 181 4.28 9.59 -11.67
C VAL A 181 5.51 10.45 -11.55
N ARG A 182 5.85 10.88 -10.34
CA ARG A 182 7.09 11.61 -10.06
C ARG A 182 7.98 10.80 -9.14
N VAL A 183 9.27 10.86 -9.40
CA VAL A 183 10.30 10.25 -8.55
C VAL A 183 11.16 11.33 -7.96
N PHE A 184 11.33 11.31 -6.65
CA PHE A 184 12.12 12.25 -5.88
C PHE A 184 13.29 11.54 -5.21
N SER A 185 14.39 12.26 -5.01
CA SER A 185 15.42 11.87 -4.05
C SER A 185 14.92 12.19 -2.64
N ILE A 186 14.96 11.22 -1.74
CA ILE A 186 14.46 11.38 -0.36
C ILE A 186 15.33 12.38 0.42
N ASP A 187 16.65 12.28 0.32
CA ASP A 187 17.57 13.19 1.04
C ASP A 187 17.39 14.65 0.62
N THR A 188 17.36 14.87 -0.69
CA THR A 188 17.40 16.24 -1.26
C THR A 188 16.03 16.83 -1.53
N GLN A 189 14.97 16.02 -1.47
CA GLN A 189 13.60 16.38 -1.88
C GLN A 189 13.48 16.87 -3.33
N ARG A 190 14.51 16.62 -4.16
CA ARG A 190 14.54 17.06 -5.56
C ARG A 190 13.85 16.04 -6.46
N LEU A 191 13.12 16.57 -7.45
CA LEU A 191 12.54 15.79 -8.53
C LEU A 191 13.65 15.20 -9.40
N ILE A 192 13.67 13.88 -9.53
CA ILE A 192 14.60 13.11 -10.37
C ILE A 192 13.95 12.78 -11.71
N LYS A 193 12.70 12.31 -11.68
CA LYS A 193 11.93 11.97 -12.89
C LYS A 193 10.48 12.35 -12.79
N HIS A 194 9.90 12.60 -13.97
CA HIS A 194 8.50 12.91 -14.14
C HIS A 194 7.99 12.18 -15.38
N TYR A 195 7.06 11.27 -15.17
CA TYR A 195 6.39 10.50 -16.19
C TYR A 195 4.95 11.00 -16.30
N LYS A 196 4.61 11.60 -17.44
CA LYS A 196 3.25 12.03 -17.72
C LYS A 196 2.51 10.92 -18.45
N SER A 197 1.56 10.26 -17.80
CA SER A 197 0.69 9.31 -18.46
C SER A 197 -0.46 10.08 -19.10
N ALA A 198 -0.65 9.95 -20.41
CA ALA A 198 -1.57 10.80 -21.18
C ALA A 198 -3.07 10.54 -20.91
N LYS A 199 -3.43 9.62 -20.01
CA LYS A 199 -4.80 9.34 -19.55
C LYS A 199 -4.76 8.20 -18.52
N SER A 200 -5.00 8.51 -17.26
CA SER A 200 -5.67 7.60 -16.32
C SER A 200 -6.18 8.43 -15.15
N PHE A 201 -7.50 8.51 -15.03
CA PHE A 201 -8.18 9.41 -14.09
C PHE A 201 -8.27 8.84 -12.67
N ASP A 202 -7.96 7.55 -12.45
CA ASP A 202 -8.25 6.89 -11.16
C ASP A 202 -7.21 5.85 -10.70
N GLN A 203 -6.10 5.68 -11.44
CA GLN A 203 -5.11 4.64 -11.17
C GLN A 203 -3.72 5.18 -11.42
N ILE A 204 -2.75 4.78 -10.59
CA ILE A 204 -1.44 4.25 -11.00
C ILE A 204 -0.79 3.73 -9.71
N ALA A 205 -1.08 2.47 -9.37
CA ALA A 205 -0.21 1.72 -8.49
C ALA A 205 1.07 1.41 -9.27
N PHE A 206 2.20 1.85 -8.75
CA PHE A 206 3.52 1.49 -9.23
C PHE A 206 4.25 0.77 -8.10
N ASP A 207 5.19 -0.08 -8.50
CA ASP A 207 6.08 -0.74 -7.56
C ASP A 207 7.52 -0.46 -7.97
N VAL A 208 8.41 -0.41 -6.98
CA VAL A 208 9.85 -0.36 -7.23
C VAL A 208 10.48 -1.59 -6.60
N ILE A 209 11.02 -2.47 -7.42
CA ILE A 209 11.69 -3.69 -6.96
C ILE A 209 13.03 -3.87 -7.62
N GLU A 210 14.03 -4.01 -6.75
CA GLU A 210 15.41 -3.91 -7.20
C GLU A 210 15.49 -2.61 -8.03
N ASP A 211 16.16 -2.66 -9.16
CA ASP A 211 16.31 -1.48 -10.00
C ASP A 211 15.14 -1.23 -10.98
N LEU A 212 13.94 -1.77 -10.74
CA LEU A 212 12.81 -1.64 -11.68
C LEU A 212 11.61 -0.87 -11.09
N LEU A 213 11.21 0.20 -11.78
CA LEU A 213 9.97 0.94 -11.56
C LEU A 213 8.89 0.51 -12.57
N ALA A 214 7.81 -0.11 -12.10
CA ALA A 214 6.70 -0.54 -12.94
C ALA A 214 5.58 0.52 -12.97
N ILE A 215 5.28 1.07 -14.14
CA ILE A 215 4.22 2.08 -14.33
C ILE A 215 3.13 1.53 -15.27
N PRO A 216 1.88 1.34 -14.80
CA PRO A 216 0.75 1.07 -15.68
C PRO A 216 0.39 2.28 -16.53
N VAL A 217 0.17 2.04 -17.81
CA VAL A 217 -0.31 3.01 -18.81
C VAL A 217 -1.37 2.31 -19.67
N GLN A 218 -2.63 2.69 -19.50
CA GLN A 218 -3.77 2.07 -20.18
C GLN A 218 -3.83 0.54 -19.94
N ASN A 219 -3.56 -0.26 -20.98
CA ASN A 219 -3.57 -1.73 -20.96
C ASN A 219 -2.15 -2.34 -20.95
N SER A 220 -1.13 -1.51 -20.72
CA SER A 220 0.27 -1.90 -20.73
C SER A 220 0.94 -1.53 -19.43
N THR A 221 1.94 -2.29 -19.01
CA THR A 221 2.85 -1.95 -17.91
C THR A 221 4.24 -1.73 -18.47
N PHE A 222 4.80 -0.56 -18.19
CA PHE A 222 6.16 -0.21 -18.55
C PHE A 222 7.07 -0.39 -17.34
N PHE A 223 8.16 -1.13 -17.51
CA PHE A 223 9.18 -1.33 -16.49
C PHE A 223 10.39 -0.49 -16.85
N TYR A 224 10.68 0.51 -16.02
CA TYR A 224 11.81 1.41 -16.17
C TYR A 224 12.94 0.97 -15.25
N ASP A 225 14.14 0.82 -15.80
CA ASP A 225 15.36 0.67 -15.02
C ASP A 225 15.66 2.00 -14.30
N ILE A 226 15.75 2.00 -12.97
CA ILE A 226 15.95 3.22 -12.18
C ILE A 226 17.40 3.74 -12.21
N THR A 227 18.35 2.91 -12.65
CA THR A 227 19.76 3.30 -12.79
C THR A 227 19.97 4.22 -13.99
N ASN A 228 19.22 3.98 -15.08
CA ASN A 228 19.39 4.69 -16.35
C ASN A 228 18.09 5.29 -16.93
N TRP A 229 16.96 5.00 -16.31
CA TRP A 229 15.61 5.48 -16.65
C TRP A 229 15.09 5.07 -18.02
N LYS A 230 15.62 4.00 -18.60
CA LYS A 230 15.16 3.42 -19.86
C LYS A 230 14.14 2.32 -19.61
N ILE A 231 13.29 2.09 -20.61
CA ILE A 231 12.34 0.97 -20.59
C ILE A 231 13.14 -0.32 -20.77
N GLU A 232 13.10 -1.18 -19.77
CA GLU A 232 13.67 -2.53 -19.86
C GLU A 232 12.65 -3.49 -20.48
N LYS A 233 11.39 -3.42 -20.02
CA LYS A 233 10.33 -4.35 -20.40
C LYS A 233 9.00 -3.62 -20.59
N VAL A 234 8.20 -4.12 -21.52
CA VAL A 234 6.79 -3.73 -21.68
C VAL A 234 5.95 -4.98 -21.62
N TYR A 235 5.00 -5.00 -20.69
CA TYR A 235 4.00 -6.06 -20.61
C TYR A 235 2.67 -5.53 -21.13
N GLN A 236 2.19 -6.05 -22.25
CA GLN A 236 0.94 -5.63 -22.87
C GLN A 236 -0.01 -6.81 -22.94
N GLN A 237 -1.20 -6.67 -22.36
CA GLN A 237 -2.22 -7.70 -22.42
C GLN A 237 -3.19 -7.41 -23.56
N TYR A 238 -2.91 -7.97 -24.73
CA TYR A 238 -3.67 -7.73 -25.97
C TYR A 238 -5.14 -8.15 -25.93
N SER A 239 -5.51 -9.07 -25.02
CA SER A 239 -6.86 -9.64 -24.96
C SER A 239 -7.87 -8.81 -24.16
N MET A 240 -7.44 -7.76 -23.45
CA MET A 240 -8.31 -7.02 -22.52
C MET A 240 -8.34 -5.53 -22.89
N LYS A 241 -9.50 -5.01 -23.29
CA LYS A 241 -9.77 -3.55 -23.37
C LYS A 241 -10.02 -2.97 -21.97
N GLN A 242 -9.23 -3.37 -20.98
CA GLN A 242 -9.44 -3.01 -19.59
C GLN A 242 -8.21 -2.29 -19.03
N PHE A 243 -8.47 -1.35 -18.12
CA PHE A 243 -7.43 -0.57 -17.44
C PHE A 243 -6.83 -1.36 -16.27
N ILE A 244 -5.52 -1.17 -16.06
CA ILE A 244 -4.76 -1.79 -14.97
C ILE A 244 -4.92 -0.98 -13.69
N ASN A 245 -5.52 -1.59 -12.67
CA ASN A 245 -5.87 -0.93 -11.41
C ASN A 245 -4.71 -0.94 -10.39
N LEU A 246 -4.16 -2.13 -10.10
CA LEU A 246 -3.09 -2.30 -9.13
C LEU A 246 -1.96 -3.15 -9.71
N ILE A 247 -0.72 -2.73 -9.47
CA ILE A 247 0.46 -3.58 -9.61
C ILE A 247 1.09 -3.71 -8.23
N LYS A 248 1.22 -4.96 -7.77
CA LYS A 248 1.92 -5.30 -6.53
C LYS A 248 2.80 -6.49 -6.79
N TYR A 249 4.05 -6.40 -6.41
CA TYR A 249 4.91 -7.55 -6.46
C TYR A 249 4.80 -8.38 -5.20
N ALA A 250 5.02 -9.68 -5.36
CA ALA A 250 5.08 -10.62 -4.25
C ALA A 250 6.33 -10.33 -3.40
N SER A 251 6.25 -10.62 -2.10
CA SER A 251 7.35 -10.45 -1.14
C SER A 251 8.64 -11.17 -1.53
N ASN A 252 8.52 -12.25 -2.30
CA ASN A 252 9.66 -13.00 -2.86
C ASN A 252 10.28 -12.39 -4.12
N LYS A 253 9.77 -11.24 -4.60
CA LYS A 253 10.24 -10.47 -5.77
C LYS A 253 10.30 -11.25 -7.09
N ASN A 254 9.76 -12.47 -7.15
CA ASN A 254 9.77 -13.31 -8.35
C ASN A 254 8.49 -13.19 -9.18
N TYR A 255 7.45 -12.61 -8.59
CA TYR A 255 6.12 -12.49 -9.19
C TYR A 255 5.57 -11.09 -9.00
N PHE A 256 4.75 -10.65 -9.94
CA PHE A 256 3.89 -9.48 -9.78
C PHE A 256 2.45 -9.82 -10.12
N ILE A 257 1.55 -9.16 -9.41
CA ILE A 257 0.11 -9.27 -9.58
C ILE A 257 -0.35 -7.99 -10.27
N ILE A 258 -1.03 -8.15 -11.39
CA ILE A 258 -1.77 -7.08 -12.06
C ILE A 258 -3.25 -7.31 -11.80
N THR A 259 -3.94 -6.29 -11.31
CA THR A 259 -5.39 -6.28 -11.20
C THR A 259 -5.98 -5.36 -12.28
N TYR A 260 -7.17 -5.70 -12.76
CA TYR A 260 -7.91 -4.94 -13.77
C TYR A 260 -9.26 -4.54 -13.20
N ASP A 261 -9.85 -3.45 -13.70
CA ASP A 261 -11.09 -2.89 -13.14
C ASP A 261 -12.27 -3.87 -13.07
N ASN A 262 -12.34 -4.89 -13.94
CA ASN A 262 -13.49 -5.78 -14.03
C ASN A 262 -13.12 -7.25 -14.29
N GLN A 263 -12.74 -7.96 -13.22
CA GLN A 263 -12.98 -9.40 -12.97
C GLN A 263 -11.82 -10.41 -13.09
N LEU A 264 -10.64 -10.06 -13.61
CA LEU A 264 -9.49 -10.99 -13.66
C LEU A 264 -8.23 -10.36 -13.09
N ASN A 265 -7.72 -10.90 -11.97
CA ASN A 265 -6.35 -10.62 -11.53
C ASN A 265 -5.42 -11.63 -12.19
N THR A 266 -4.27 -11.17 -12.68
CA THR A 266 -3.27 -12.05 -13.28
C THR A 266 -1.99 -12.03 -12.46
N VAL A 267 -1.42 -13.22 -12.26
CA VAL A 267 -0.12 -13.39 -11.60
C VAL A 267 0.91 -13.69 -12.68
N HIS A 268 1.94 -12.86 -12.76
CA HIS A 268 3.00 -13.00 -13.73
C HIS A 268 4.31 -13.28 -13.04
N ARG A 269 5.08 -14.23 -13.59
CA ARG A 269 6.45 -14.47 -13.17
C ARG A 269 7.36 -13.49 -13.87
N ILE A 270 8.27 -12.88 -13.11
CA ILE A 270 9.39 -12.13 -13.69
C ILE A 270 10.34 -13.17 -14.26
N LYS A 271 10.37 -13.30 -15.59
CA LYS A 271 11.48 -13.98 -16.24
C LYS A 271 12.69 -13.04 -16.14
N ARG A 272 13.68 -13.45 -15.34
CA ARG A 272 15.04 -12.92 -15.43
C ARG A 272 15.62 -13.30 -16.78
#